data_AF-A0A0W1QIZ7-F1
#
_entry.id   AF-A0A0W1QIZ7-F1
#
_cell.length_a   1.000
_cell.length_b   1.000
_cell.length_c   1.000
_cell.angle_alpha   90.00
_cell.angle_beta   90.00
_cell.angle_gamma   90.00
#
_symmetry.space_group_name_H-M   'P 1'
#
loop_
_entity.id
_entity.type
_entity.pdbx_description
1 polymer ?
#
loop_
_entity_poly.entity_id
_entity_poly.type
_entity_poly.pdbx_seq_one_letter_code
_entity_poly.pdbx_strand_id
1 'polypeptide(L)'
;MLVRRISFGIAALAGFCLSAPASAQFFLQPVDLAGAPVTGEEPGIIGPGLPGATPAELRAALVWNLRAALNVAALQCQFEPTLMTLENYNALLDDHEVELRQSYGTLEKYFIRKAKTAKIGQIELDRFGTRVYSSFSTVSGQLSFCQTAAVIGRDAVFAPRGRLGDVAIERMRELRASLAAWGEQYFRSRRVALSLPSQRPLPPFGNDKCWRKGEYYSRKCGPLTR
;
A
#
# COMPACT_ATOMS: atom_id res chain seq x y z
N MET A 1 41.75 3.17 4.13
CA MET A 1 40.78 3.11 3.01
C MET A 1 39.90 1.86 2.99
N LEU A 2 40.25 0.78 3.72
CA LEU A 2 39.48 -0.46 3.78
C LEU A 2 38.19 -0.36 4.62
N VAL A 3 38.25 0.37 5.74
CA VAL A 3 37.13 0.55 6.69
C VAL A 3 35.93 1.25 6.05
N ARG A 4 36.18 2.23 5.18
CA ARG A 4 35.14 3.00 4.48
C ARG A 4 34.39 2.17 3.43
N ARG A 5 34.98 1.08 2.91
CA ARG A 5 34.33 0.19 1.93
C ARG A 5 33.42 -0.85 2.60
N ILE A 6 33.73 -1.27 3.82
CA ILE A 6 32.93 -2.24 4.58
C ILE A 6 31.64 -1.57 5.10
N SER A 7 31.70 -0.29 5.48
CA SER A 7 30.52 0.47 5.91
C SER A 7 29.44 0.65 4.84
N PHE A 8 29.81 0.70 3.54
CA PHE A 8 28.84 0.77 2.45
C PHE A 8 28.17 -0.58 2.14
N GLY A 9 28.83 -1.71 2.40
CA GLY A 9 28.27 -3.04 2.15
C GLY A 9 27.11 -3.40 3.09
N ILE A 10 27.20 -2.99 4.36
CA ILE A 10 26.15 -3.27 5.36
C ILE A 10 24.93 -2.35 5.18
N ALA A 11 25.15 -1.08 4.79
CA ALA A 11 24.05 -0.17 4.46
C ALA A 11 23.28 -0.62 3.21
N ALA A 12 23.95 -1.20 2.21
CA ALA A 12 23.31 -1.76 1.03
C ALA A 12 22.43 -2.98 1.38
N LEU A 13 22.90 -3.89 2.24
CA LEU A 13 22.13 -5.07 2.67
C LEU A 13 20.91 -4.74 3.53
N ALA A 14 20.97 -3.69 4.37
CA ALA A 14 19.82 -3.25 5.14
C ALA A 14 18.70 -2.63 4.27
N GLY A 15 19.04 -2.06 3.11
CA GLY A 15 18.07 -1.49 2.18
C GLY A 15 17.22 -2.53 1.44
N PHE A 16 17.74 -3.74 1.21
CA PHE A 16 17.03 -4.80 0.49
C PHE A 16 15.95 -5.51 1.32
N CYS A 17 15.98 -5.41 2.66
CA CYS A 17 15.02 -6.09 3.53
C CYS A 17 13.71 -5.32 3.79
N LEU A 18 13.53 -4.13 3.20
CA LEU A 18 12.34 -3.29 3.44
C LEU A 18 11.26 -3.42 2.36
N SER A 19 11.54 -4.15 1.27
CA SER A 19 10.61 -4.34 0.15
C SER A 19 10.60 -5.81 -0.28
N ALA A 20 10.10 -6.67 0.59
CA ALA A 20 9.83 -8.06 0.21
C ALA A 20 8.63 -8.11 -0.75
N PRO A 21 8.68 -8.93 -1.81
CA PRO A 21 7.54 -9.12 -2.71
C PRO A 21 6.35 -9.71 -1.94
N ALA A 22 5.11 -9.46 -2.40
CA ALA A 22 3.90 -9.92 -1.71
C ALA A 22 3.86 -11.42 -1.41
N SER A 23 4.46 -12.27 -2.25
CA SER A 23 4.57 -13.72 -2.01
C SER A 23 5.37 -14.09 -0.75
N ALA A 24 6.11 -13.15 -0.17
CA ALA A 24 6.85 -13.29 1.08
C ALA A 24 6.23 -12.49 2.25
N GLN A 25 5.21 -11.67 1.97
CA GLN A 25 4.41 -11.02 2.99
C GLN A 25 3.32 -12.01 3.41
N PHE A 26 3.19 -12.27 4.71
CA PHE A 26 2.08 -13.05 5.25
C PHE A 26 1.72 -12.49 6.62
N PHE A 27 0.42 -12.43 6.90
CA PHE A 27 -0.12 -12.02 8.20
C PHE A 27 -0.90 -13.19 8.81
N LEU A 28 -0.54 -13.60 10.03
CA LEU A 28 -1.38 -14.40 10.91
C LEU A 28 -2.60 -13.61 11.36
N GLN A 29 -2.41 -12.33 11.71
CA GLN A 29 -3.50 -11.39 11.96
C GLN A 29 -3.31 -10.12 11.13
N PRO A 30 -4.21 -9.84 10.17
CA PRO A 30 -4.17 -8.61 9.40
C PRO A 30 -4.51 -7.40 10.28
N VAL A 31 -4.11 -6.23 9.80
CA VAL A 31 -4.54 -4.96 10.37
C VAL A 31 -6.01 -4.69 10.06
N ASP A 32 -6.72 -4.13 11.04
CA ASP A 32 -8.06 -3.59 10.81
C ASP A 32 -7.93 -2.25 10.09
N LEU A 33 -8.41 -2.22 8.85
CA LEU A 33 -8.35 -1.08 7.94
C LEU A 33 -9.71 -0.39 7.80
N ALA A 34 -10.73 -0.86 8.51
CA ALA A 34 -12.07 -0.30 8.43
C ALA A 34 -12.04 1.21 8.73
N GLY A 35 -12.87 1.94 8.00
CA GLY A 35 -12.92 3.39 8.08
C GLY A 35 -14.34 3.91 7.94
N ALA A 36 -14.57 5.13 8.44
CA ALA A 36 -15.82 5.82 8.21
C ALA A 36 -16.05 6.07 6.71
N PRO A 37 -17.33 6.09 6.25
CA PRO A 37 -17.67 6.45 4.89
C PRO A 37 -17.06 7.79 4.48
N VAL A 38 -16.69 7.91 3.21
CA VAL A 38 -16.04 9.11 2.66
C VAL A 38 -16.99 9.95 1.83
N THR A 39 -16.72 11.25 1.74
CA THR A 39 -17.46 12.16 0.85
C THR A 39 -16.71 12.41 -0.46
N GLY A 40 -15.40 12.17 -0.48
CA GLY A 40 -14.51 12.49 -1.60
C GLY A 40 -13.87 13.88 -1.50
N GLU A 41 -14.26 14.68 -0.50
CA GLU A 41 -13.60 15.96 -0.19
C GLU A 41 -12.31 15.75 0.61
N GLU A 42 -12.15 14.59 1.25
CA GLU A 42 -11.02 14.34 2.12
C GLU A 42 -9.70 14.22 1.33
N PRO A 43 -8.61 14.81 1.83
CA PRO A 43 -7.31 14.72 1.18
C PRO A 43 -6.86 13.27 0.98
N GLY A 44 -6.42 12.95 -0.24
CA GLY A 44 -5.87 11.63 -0.58
C GLY A 44 -6.90 10.54 -0.90
N ILE A 45 -8.21 10.81 -0.76
CA ILE A 45 -9.26 9.81 -1.09
C ILE A 45 -9.45 9.66 -2.61
N ILE A 46 -9.64 10.77 -3.33
CA ILE A 46 -9.84 10.77 -4.80
C ILE A 46 -8.57 11.12 -5.60
N GLY A 47 -7.38 10.91 -5.02
CA GLY A 47 -6.10 11.24 -5.64
C GLY A 47 -5.81 12.76 -5.62
N PRO A 48 -5.74 13.45 -6.77
CA PRO A 48 -5.38 14.88 -6.84
C PRO A 48 -6.46 15.87 -6.35
N GLY A 49 -7.62 15.38 -5.89
CA GLY A 49 -8.75 16.22 -5.46
C GLY A 49 -9.49 16.90 -6.63
N LEU A 50 -10.73 17.36 -6.37
CA LEU A 50 -11.55 18.05 -7.37
C LEU A 50 -12.09 19.38 -6.80
N PRO A 51 -11.33 20.49 -6.94
CA PRO A 51 -11.70 21.76 -6.33
C PRO A 51 -12.99 22.36 -6.93
N GLY A 52 -13.98 22.58 -6.07
CA GLY A 52 -15.30 23.10 -6.46
C GLY A 52 -16.15 22.08 -7.21
N ALA A 53 -15.92 20.79 -6.98
CA ALA A 53 -16.80 19.72 -7.43
C ALA A 53 -18.10 19.71 -6.61
N THR A 54 -19.19 19.35 -7.29
CA THR A 54 -20.49 19.09 -6.67
C THR A 54 -20.48 17.70 -6.00
N PRO A 55 -21.43 17.40 -5.09
CA PRO A 55 -21.53 16.07 -4.49
C PRO A 55 -21.68 14.94 -5.51
N ALA A 56 -22.36 15.19 -6.63
CA ALA A 56 -22.49 14.21 -7.71
C ALA A 56 -21.15 13.93 -8.41
N GLU A 57 -20.31 14.95 -8.59
CA GLU A 57 -18.99 14.82 -9.19
C GLU A 57 -17.99 14.14 -8.26
N LEU A 58 -18.07 14.42 -6.96
CA LEU A 58 -17.28 13.71 -5.95
C LEU A 58 -17.65 12.23 -5.89
N ARG A 59 -18.94 11.90 -5.91
CA ARG A 59 -19.42 10.52 -5.99
C ARG A 59 -18.94 9.82 -7.27
N ALA A 60 -19.01 10.49 -8.42
CA ALA A 60 -18.48 9.96 -9.68
C ALA A 60 -16.96 9.74 -9.61
N ALA A 61 -16.22 10.63 -8.95
CA ALA A 61 -14.79 10.49 -8.73
C ALA A 61 -14.47 9.28 -7.84
N LEU A 62 -15.24 9.05 -6.77
CA LEU A 62 -15.10 7.89 -5.90
C LEU A 62 -15.32 6.58 -6.69
N VAL A 63 -16.37 6.50 -7.50
CA VAL A 63 -16.64 5.35 -8.38
C VAL A 63 -15.47 5.11 -9.34
N TRP A 64 -14.94 6.17 -9.97
CA TRP A 64 -13.81 6.05 -10.88
C TRP A 64 -12.52 5.60 -10.18
N ASN A 65 -12.28 6.11 -8.95
CA ASN A 65 -11.16 5.67 -8.12
C ASN A 65 -11.30 4.20 -7.70
N LEU A 66 -12.52 3.75 -7.37
CA LEU A 66 -12.78 2.35 -7.02
C LEU A 66 -12.49 1.45 -8.21
N ARG A 67 -13.02 1.80 -9.40
CA ARG A 67 -12.72 1.07 -10.64
C ARG A 67 -11.21 1.01 -10.92
N ALA A 68 -10.50 2.12 -10.76
CA ALA A 68 -9.07 2.18 -11.01
C ALA A 68 -8.28 1.28 -10.04
N ALA A 69 -8.60 1.31 -8.75
CA ALA A 69 -7.99 0.45 -7.75
C ALA A 69 -8.22 -1.04 -8.05
N LEU A 70 -9.45 -1.42 -8.38
CA LEU A 70 -9.78 -2.82 -8.73
C LEU A 70 -9.09 -3.28 -10.01
N ASN A 71 -8.88 -2.38 -10.98
CA ASN A 71 -8.07 -2.69 -12.16
C ASN A 71 -6.59 -2.93 -11.79
N VAL A 72 -6.02 -2.07 -10.94
CA VAL A 72 -4.64 -2.27 -10.45
C VAL A 72 -4.52 -3.61 -9.71
N ALA A 73 -5.51 -3.97 -8.90
CA ALA A 73 -5.57 -5.27 -8.21
C ALA A 73 -5.68 -6.46 -9.17
N ALA A 74 -6.49 -6.34 -10.24
CA ALA A 74 -6.59 -7.38 -11.27
C ALA A 74 -5.25 -7.65 -11.98
N LEU A 75 -4.37 -6.65 -12.05
CA LEU A 75 -3.03 -6.78 -12.65
C LEU A 75 -1.98 -7.26 -11.64
N GLN A 76 -1.98 -6.73 -10.42
CA GLN A 76 -0.89 -6.90 -9.46
C GLN A 76 -1.08 -8.08 -8.48
N CYS A 77 -2.30 -8.59 -8.33
CA CYS A 77 -2.64 -9.58 -7.30
C CYS A 77 -2.72 -11.02 -7.81
N GLN A 78 -2.31 -11.28 -9.05
CA GLN A 78 -2.40 -12.60 -9.68
C GLN A 78 -1.47 -13.67 -9.08
N PHE A 79 -0.61 -13.29 -8.13
CA PHE A 79 0.21 -14.24 -7.37
C PHE A 79 -0.63 -15.15 -6.46
N GLU A 80 -1.86 -14.76 -6.12
CA GLU A 80 -2.79 -15.55 -5.32
C GLU A 80 -4.15 -15.65 -6.04
N PRO A 81 -4.36 -16.70 -6.86
CA PRO A 81 -5.59 -16.86 -7.63
C PRO A 81 -6.87 -16.96 -6.79
N THR A 82 -6.78 -17.38 -5.52
CA THR A 82 -7.97 -17.50 -4.66
C THR A 82 -8.58 -16.14 -4.29
N LEU A 83 -7.86 -15.03 -4.53
CA LEU A 83 -8.39 -13.67 -4.35
C LEU A 83 -9.41 -13.27 -5.44
N MET A 84 -9.45 -13.98 -6.58
CA MET A 84 -10.39 -13.75 -7.68
C MET A 84 -10.43 -12.28 -8.17
N THR A 85 -9.33 -11.53 -8.06
CA THR A 85 -9.34 -10.09 -8.35
C THR A 85 -9.61 -9.78 -9.81
N LEU A 86 -9.16 -10.64 -10.73
CA LEU A 86 -9.39 -10.49 -12.16
C LEU A 86 -10.85 -10.78 -12.53
N GLU A 87 -11.39 -11.87 -12.02
CA GLU A 87 -12.78 -12.29 -12.25
C GLU A 87 -13.76 -11.27 -11.66
N ASN A 88 -13.53 -10.84 -10.42
CA ASN A 88 -14.36 -9.82 -9.77
C ASN A 88 -14.31 -8.49 -10.54
N TYR A 89 -13.14 -8.08 -11.04
CA TYR A 89 -13.01 -6.86 -11.82
C TYR A 89 -13.81 -6.93 -13.13
N ASN A 90 -13.70 -8.04 -13.87
CA ASN A 90 -14.45 -8.22 -15.12
C ASN A 90 -15.96 -8.27 -14.88
N ALA A 91 -16.41 -9.02 -13.87
CA ALA A 91 -17.83 -9.05 -13.49
C ALA A 91 -18.36 -7.67 -13.11
N LEU A 92 -17.58 -6.88 -12.37
CA LEU A 92 -17.95 -5.50 -12.02
C LEU A 92 -18.09 -4.60 -13.27
N LEU A 93 -17.24 -4.77 -14.27
CA LEU A 93 -17.35 -3.99 -15.52
C LEU A 93 -18.68 -4.30 -16.23
N ASP A 94 -19.08 -5.57 -16.25
CA ASP A 94 -20.31 -6.02 -16.91
C ASP A 94 -21.56 -5.59 -16.13
N ASP A 95 -21.60 -5.81 -14.81
CA ASP A 95 -22.78 -5.54 -14.00
C ASP A 95 -23.05 -4.04 -13.76
N HIS A 96 -21.99 -3.23 -13.72
CA HIS A 96 -22.08 -1.79 -13.44
C HIS A 96 -21.70 -0.89 -14.62
N GLU A 97 -21.69 -1.43 -15.84
CA GLU A 97 -21.27 -0.70 -17.05
C GLU A 97 -21.97 0.66 -17.20
N VAL A 98 -23.27 0.72 -16.92
CA VAL A 98 -24.09 1.94 -17.00
C VAL A 98 -23.63 2.99 -15.97
N GLU A 99 -23.40 2.59 -14.71
CA GLU A 99 -22.94 3.49 -13.64
C GLU A 99 -21.54 4.02 -13.89
N LEU A 100 -20.64 3.14 -14.39
CA LEU A 100 -19.28 3.50 -14.75
C LEU A 100 -19.26 4.53 -15.88
N ARG A 101 -20.07 4.32 -16.92
CA ARG A 101 -20.22 5.26 -18.04
C ARG A 101 -20.80 6.60 -17.58
N GLN A 102 -21.82 6.60 -16.74
CA GLN A 102 -22.42 7.81 -16.18
C GLN A 102 -21.44 8.59 -15.30
N SER A 103 -20.65 7.89 -14.48
CA SER A 103 -19.64 8.49 -13.63
C SER A 103 -18.52 9.12 -14.47
N TYR A 104 -18.04 8.43 -15.51
CA TYR A 104 -17.06 8.98 -16.44
C TYR A 104 -17.56 10.24 -17.15
N GLY A 105 -18.80 10.21 -17.69
CA GLY A 105 -19.41 11.38 -18.33
C GLY A 105 -19.65 12.55 -17.37
N THR A 106 -19.84 12.28 -16.08
CA THR A 106 -19.94 13.31 -15.04
C THR A 106 -18.59 13.99 -14.79
N LEU A 107 -17.51 13.20 -14.72
CA LEU A 107 -16.15 13.73 -14.61
C LEU A 107 -15.73 14.53 -15.84
N GLU A 108 -16.07 14.04 -17.03
CA GLU A 108 -15.85 14.77 -18.28
C GLU A 108 -16.48 16.17 -18.25
N LYS A 109 -17.76 16.27 -17.85
CA LYS A 109 -18.45 17.57 -17.68
C LYS A 109 -17.78 18.45 -16.65
N TYR A 110 -17.29 17.89 -15.54
CA TYR A 110 -16.53 18.63 -14.54
C TYR A 110 -15.27 19.24 -15.15
N PHE A 111 -14.42 18.43 -15.80
CA PHE A 111 -13.15 18.91 -16.33
C PHE A 111 -13.32 19.90 -17.48
N ILE A 112 -14.34 19.70 -18.34
CA ILE A 112 -14.69 20.67 -19.38
C ILE A 112 -15.14 22.00 -18.75
N ARG A 113 -15.97 21.98 -17.70
CA ARG A 113 -16.42 23.19 -17.01
C ARG A 113 -15.26 23.96 -16.36
N LYS A 114 -14.28 23.25 -15.81
CA LYS A 114 -13.12 23.86 -15.13
C LYS A 114 -12.02 24.32 -16.09
N ALA A 115 -12.01 23.79 -17.32
CA ALA A 115 -11.02 24.14 -18.33
C ALA A 115 -11.46 25.34 -19.19
N LYS A 116 -10.49 25.94 -19.88
CA LYS A 116 -10.74 27.04 -20.82
C LYS A 116 -11.37 26.56 -22.14
N THR A 117 -11.11 25.32 -22.53
CA THR A 117 -11.62 24.69 -23.75
C THR A 117 -11.91 23.21 -23.50
N ALA A 118 -12.81 22.62 -24.29
CA ALA A 118 -13.13 21.19 -24.17
C ALA A 118 -11.90 20.29 -24.34
N LYS A 119 -11.00 20.63 -25.28
CA LYS A 119 -9.75 19.89 -25.50
C LYS A 119 -8.85 19.90 -24.26
N ILE A 120 -8.71 21.04 -23.58
CA ILE A 120 -7.92 21.12 -22.34
C ILE A 120 -8.61 20.31 -21.23
N GLY A 121 -9.95 20.35 -21.16
CA GLY A 121 -10.73 19.55 -20.21
C GLY A 121 -10.43 18.05 -20.34
N GLN A 122 -10.43 17.52 -21.56
CA GLN A 122 -10.10 16.10 -21.79
C GLN A 122 -8.68 15.76 -21.36
N ILE A 123 -7.70 16.60 -21.69
CA ILE A 123 -6.30 16.39 -21.27
C ILE A 123 -6.18 16.35 -19.74
N GLU A 124 -6.91 17.22 -19.03
CA GLU A 124 -6.91 17.20 -17.56
C GLU A 124 -7.65 15.99 -16.97
N LEU A 125 -8.71 15.50 -17.62
CA LEU A 125 -9.37 14.25 -17.25
C LEU A 125 -8.41 13.06 -17.42
N ASP A 126 -7.67 12.99 -18.52
CA ASP A 126 -6.68 11.92 -18.77
C ASP A 126 -5.53 11.96 -17.76
N ARG A 127 -5.05 13.17 -17.43
CA ARG A 127 -4.06 13.39 -16.37
C ARG A 127 -4.60 12.98 -15.01
N PHE A 128 -5.85 13.32 -14.71
CA PHE A 128 -6.53 12.91 -13.49
C PHE A 128 -6.60 11.38 -13.41
N GLY A 129 -7.07 10.72 -14.47
CA GLY A 129 -7.14 9.26 -14.56
C GLY A 129 -5.77 8.62 -14.32
N THR A 130 -4.73 9.09 -15.02
CA THR A 130 -3.36 8.58 -14.85
C THR A 130 -2.87 8.72 -13.40
N ARG A 131 -3.09 9.86 -12.75
CA ARG A 131 -2.72 10.06 -11.33
C ARG A 131 -3.50 9.15 -10.40
N VAL A 132 -4.78 8.91 -10.67
CA VAL A 132 -5.62 7.99 -9.89
C VAL A 132 -5.04 6.57 -9.98
N TYR A 133 -4.74 6.05 -11.17
CA TYR A 133 -4.11 4.73 -11.32
C TYR A 133 -2.77 4.65 -10.58
N SER A 134 -1.88 5.61 -10.80
CA SER A 134 -0.58 5.64 -10.12
C SER A 134 -0.70 5.73 -8.59
N SER A 135 -1.77 6.34 -8.07
CA SER A 135 -1.97 6.48 -6.62
C SER A 135 -2.31 5.16 -5.91
N PHE A 136 -2.70 4.11 -6.64
CA PHE A 136 -2.95 2.78 -6.08
C PHE A 136 -1.77 1.80 -6.28
N SER A 137 -0.73 2.20 -6.99
CA SER A 137 0.47 1.37 -7.18
C SER A 137 1.32 1.40 -5.90
N THR A 138 1.25 0.34 -5.09
CA THR A 138 2.10 0.16 -3.90
C THR A 138 2.85 -1.16 -3.97
N VAL A 139 4.16 -1.13 -3.68
CA VAL A 139 4.97 -2.35 -3.57
C VAL A 139 5.07 -2.80 -2.11
N SER A 140 5.19 -1.86 -1.16
CA SER A 140 5.40 -2.18 0.25
C SER A 140 4.12 -2.66 0.97
N GLY A 141 2.95 -2.20 0.53
CA GLY A 141 1.63 -2.61 1.05
C GLY A 141 0.90 -3.62 0.16
N GLN A 142 1.59 -4.28 -0.78
CA GLN A 142 0.95 -5.06 -1.85
C GLN A 142 0.03 -6.18 -1.32
N LEU A 143 0.42 -6.93 -0.28
CA LEU A 143 -0.45 -7.97 0.29
C LEU A 143 -1.74 -7.39 0.89
N SER A 144 -1.63 -6.37 1.76
CA SER A 144 -2.78 -5.72 2.38
C SER A 144 -3.72 -5.15 1.32
N PHE A 145 -3.17 -4.50 0.30
CA PHE A 145 -3.93 -3.98 -0.83
C PHE A 145 -4.66 -5.08 -1.58
N CYS A 146 -3.99 -6.18 -1.94
CA CYS A 146 -4.60 -7.27 -2.68
C CYS A 146 -5.72 -7.98 -1.91
N GLN A 147 -5.53 -8.25 -0.61
CA GLN A 147 -6.57 -8.84 0.23
C GLN A 147 -7.78 -7.91 0.39
N THR A 148 -7.52 -6.63 0.63
CA THR A 148 -8.57 -5.61 0.78
C THR A 148 -9.35 -5.42 -0.52
N ALA A 149 -8.64 -5.29 -1.64
CA ALA A 149 -9.24 -5.13 -2.97
C ALA A 149 -10.03 -6.36 -3.40
N ALA A 150 -9.62 -7.58 -3.00
CA ALA A 150 -10.38 -8.80 -3.27
C ALA A 150 -11.73 -8.80 -2.55
N VAL A 151 -11.75 -8.44 -1.25
CA VAL A 151 -12.99 -8.32 -0.47
C VAL A 151 -13.89 -7.24 -1.05
N ILE A 152 -13.35 -6.05 -1.29
CA ILE A 152 -14.11 -4.92 -1.85
C ILE A 152 -14.60 -5.22 -3.27
N GLY A 153 -13.78 -5.89 -4.10
CA GLY A 153 -14.15 -6.30 -5.44
C GLY A 153 -15.34 -7.26 -5.42
N ARG A 154 -15.36 -8.22 -4.50
CA ARG A 154 -16.50 -9.09 -4.28
C ARG A 154 -17.73 -8.30 -3.83
N ASP A 155 -17.60 -7.42 -2.84
CA ASP A 155 -18.72 -6.57 -2.37
C ASP A 155 -19.29 -5.72 -3.51
N ALA A 156 -18.42 -5.23 -4.39
CA ALA A 156 -18.81 -4.44 -5.55
C ALA A 156 -19.55 -5.27 -6.60
N VAL A 157 -19.17 -6.53 -6.85
CA VAL A 157 -19.91 -7.45 -7.73
C VAL A 157 -21.30 -7.78 -7.18
N PHE A 158 -21.43 -7.97 -5.87
CA PHE A 158 -22.72 -8.28 -5.24
C PHE A 158 -23.58 -7.04 -4.93
N ALA A 159 -23.07 -5.83 -5.20
CA ALA A 159 -23.84 -4.62 -5.02
C ALA A 159 -24.97 -4.55 -6.05
N PRO A 160 -26.19 -4.13 -5.66
CA PRO A 160 -27.25 -3.92 -6.63
C PRO A 160 -26.85 -2.88 -7.68
N ARG A 161 -27.32 -3.06 -8.92
CA ARG A 161 -27.16 -2.05 -9.98
C ARG A 161 -27.74 -0.71 -9.51
N GLY A 162 -27.00 0.36 -9.74
CA GLY A 162 -27.26 1.72 -9.25
C GLY A 162 -26.60 2.04 -7.88
N ARG A 163 -25.98 1.07 -7.21
CA ARG A 163 -25.41 1.22 -5.85
C ARG A 163 -23.90 1.13 -5.80
N LEU A 164 -23.17 1.07 -6.92
CA LEU A 164 -21.71 1.01 -6.91
C LEU A 164 -21.09 2.24 -6.22
N GLY A 165 -21.74 3.39 -6.35
CA GLY A 165 -21.35 4.61 -5.63
C GLY A 165 -21.41 4.51 -4.11
N ASP A 166 -22.31 3.67 -3.56
CA ASP A 166 -22.39 3.46 -2.11
C ASP A 166 -21.21 2.60 -1.62
N VAL A 167 -20.86 1.56 -2.38
CA VAL A 167 -19.64 0.77 -2.12
C VAL A 167 -18.41 1.66 -2.16
N ALA A 168 -18.30 2.55 -3.15
CA ALA A 168 -17.19 3.48 -3.23
C ALA A 168 -17.13 4.42 -2.02
N ILE A 169 -18.26 4.92 -1.54
CA ILE A 169 -18.34 5.78 -0.35
C ILE A 169 -17.93 5.01 0.92
N GLU A 170 -18.42 3.78 1.09
CA GLU A 170 -18.19 3.00 2.30
C GLU A 170 -16.78 2.42 2.38
N ARG A 171 -16.22 1.97 1.25
CA ARG A 171 -15.01 1.13 1.24
C ARG A 171 -13.74 1.88 0.82
N MET A 172 -13.83 3.10 0.28
CA MET A 172 -12.64 3.81 -0.23
C MET A 172 -11.62 4.15 0.86
N ARG A 173 -12.05 4.46 2.08
CA ARG A 173 -11.12 4.75 3.19
C ARG A 173 -10.27 3.53 3.52
N GLU A 174 -10.91 2.37 3.59
CA GLU A 174 -10.25 1.08 3.81
C GLU A 174 -9.29 0.75 2.67
N LEU A 175 -9.75 0.92 1.42
CA LEU A 175 -8.93 0.69 0.24
C LEU A 175 -7.69 1.58 0.20
N ARG A 176 -7.81 2.86 0.60
CA ARG A 176 -6.67 3.78 0.71
C ARG A 176 -5.73 3.42 1.85
N ALA A 177 -6.27 3.03 3.01
CA ALA A 177 -5.48 2.61 4.16
C ALA A 177 -4.66 1.33 3.87
N SER A 178 -5.17 0.45 2.98
CA SER A 178 -4.49 -0.77 2.56
C SER A 178 -3.18 -0.55 1.79
N LEU A 179 -2.96 0.67 1.27
CA LEU A 179 -1.76 0.99 0.49
C LEU A 179 -0.49 1.14 1.34
N ALA A 180 -0.65 1.37 2.65
CA ALA A 180 0.45 1.52 3.57
C ALA A 180 1.12 0.17 3.87
N ALA A 181 2.41 0.22 4.22
CA ALA A 181 3.15 -0.96 4.65
C ALA A 181 2.74 -1.32 6.08
N TRP A 182 1.97 -2.39 6.22
CA TRP A 182 1.53 -2.91 7.51
C TRP A 182 2.36 -4.12 7.91
N GLY A 183 2.67 -4.23 9.20
CA GLY A 183 3.29 -5.41 9.79
C GLY A 183 2.28 -6.41 10.32
N GLU A 184 2.76 -7.56 10.78
CA GLU A 184 1.99 -8.55 11.55
C GLU A 184 1.37 -7.92 12.82
N GLN A 185 0.08 -8.17 13.07
CA GLN A 185 -0.62 -7.60 14.22
C GLN A 185 -0.70 -8.52 15.44
N TYR A 186 -0.60 -9.85 15.24
CA TYR A 186 -0.68 -10.85 16.29
C TYR A 186 0.53 -10.77 17.23
N PHE A 187 1.73 -10.56 16.68
CA PHE A 187 2.97 -10.48 17.46
C PHE A 187 3.32 -9.08 17.96
N ARG A 188 2.34 -8.17 18.10
CA ARG A 188 2.53 -6.75 18.48
C ARG A 188 3.41 -6.52 19.73
N SER A 189 3.42 -7.47 20.67
CA SER A 189 4.17 -7.38 21.93
C SER A 189 5.49 -8.15 21.94
N ARG A 190 5.69 -9.08 21.00
CA ARG A 190 7.02 -9.64 20.79
C ARG A 190 7.69 -8.69 19.82
N ARG A 191 8.31 -7.64 20.37
CA ARG A 191 9.70 -7.44 19.96
C ARG A 191 10.28 -8.83 20.11
N VAL A 192 10.39 -9.55 18.99
CA VAL A 192 11.53 -10.41 18.80
C VAL A 192 12.64 -9.38 18.90
N ALA A 193 13.03 -9.06 20.15
CA ALA A 193 14.42 -9.11 20.49
C ALA A 193 14.81 -10.47 19.93
N LEU A 194 15.17 -10.47 18.66
CA LEU A 194 16.42 -11.03 18.27
C LEU A 194 17.35 -10.41 19.30
N SER A 195 17.45 -11.08 20.45
CA SER A 195 18.70 -11.28 21.12
C SER A 195 19.55 -11.94 20.04
N LEU A 196 19.94 -11.13 19.05
CA LEU A 196 21.16 -11.31 18.33
C LEU A 196 22.13 -11.62 19.47
N PRO A 197 22.85 -12.74 19.41
CA PRO A 197 23.83 -13.07 20.44
C PRO A 197 24.88 -11.96 20.66
N SER A 198 24.81 -10.85 19.90
CA SER A 198 25.51 -9.57 20.09
C SER A 198 25.22 -8.82 21.39
N GLN A 199 24.27 -9.25 22.24
CA GLN A 199 24.22 -8.72 23.62
C GLN A 199 25.34 -9.28 24.52
N ARG A 200 26.10 -10.28 24.05
CA ARG A 200 27.41 -10.58 24.65
C ARG A 200 28.37 -9.47 24.24
N PRO A 201 28.98 -8.72 25.17
CA PRO A 201 30.03 -7.77 24.82
C PRO A 201 31.10 -8.54 24.03
N LEU A 202 31.33 -8.13 22.78
CA LEU A 202 32.38 -8.72 21.97
C LEU A 202 33.72 -8.45 22.68
N PRO A 203 34.66 -9.42 22.69
CA PRO A 203 36.00 -9.17 23.19
C PRO A 203 36.61 -7.96 22.46
N PRO A 204 37.41 -7.12 23.13
CA PRO A 204 38.12 -6.03 22.49
C PRO A 204 39.25 -6.60 21.62
N PHE A 205 38.92 -7.00 20.39
CA PHE A 205 39.85 -7.59 19.42
C PHE A 205 40.99 -6.64 19.00
N GLY A 206 40.84 -5.33 19.23
CA GLY A 206 41.86 -4.33 18.93
C GLY A 206 42.80 -3.98 20.10
N ASN A 207 42.71 -4.66 21.25
CA ASN A 207 43.57 -4.39 22.40
C ASN A 207 44.44 -5.59 22.75
N ASP A 208 45.64 -5.66 22.17
CA ASP A 208 46.59 -6.75 22.36
C ASP A 208 46.93 -7.04 23.83
N LYS A 209 46.78 -6.05 24.73
CA LYS A 209 47.03 -6.22 26.17
C LYS A 209 46.02 -7.14 26.86
N CYS A 210 44.87 -7.39 26.21
CA CYS A 210 43.81 -8.29 26.66
C CYS A 210 43.95 -9.71 26.11
N TRP A 211 44.93 -9.96 25.23
CA TRP A 211 45.16 -11.25 24.60
C TRP A 211 46.51 -11.81 25.01
N ARG A 212 46.53 -13.07 25.45
CA ARG A 212 47.79 -13.77 25.77
C ARG A 212 47.77 -15.12 25.08
N LYS A 213 48.74 -15.36 24.19
CA LYS A 213 48.83 -16.59 23.38
C LYS A 213 47.53 -16.91 22.61
N GLY A 214 46.81 -15.89 22.15
CA GLY A 214 45.55 -16.05 21.41
C GLY A 214 44.30 -16.24 22.28
N GLU A 215 44.44 -16.28 23.60
CA GLU A 215 43.32 -16.41 24.53
C GLU A 215 42.96 -15.08 25.20
N TYR A 216 41.66 -14.83 25.40
CA TYR A 216 41.16 -13.64 26.07
C TYR A 216 41.41 -13.69 27.57
N TYR A 217 42.08 -12.67 28.10
CA TYR A 217 42.47 -12.61 29.50
C TYR A 217 41.44 -11.84 30.35
N SER A 218 40.39 -12.53 30.78
CA SER A 218 39.26 -11.96 31.53
C SER A 218 39.65 -11.33 32.87
N ARG A 219 40.72 -11.81 33.52
CA ARG A 219 41.19 -11.23 34.79
C ARG A 219 41.70 -9.79 34.67
N LYS A 220 42.16 -9.39 33.49
CA LYS A 220 42.72 -8.04 33.26
C LYS A 220 41.74 -7.12 32.54
N CYS A 221 40.90 -7.67 31.67
CA CYS A 221 39.99 -6.88 30.83
C CYS A 221 38.50 -7.09 31.17
N GLY A 222 38.20 -7.81 32.25
CA GLY A 222 36.85 -8.08 32.73
C GLY A 222 36.23 -9.37 32.15
N PRO A 223 35.17 -9.90 32.77
CA PRO A 223 34.40 -11.00 32.20
C PRO A 223 33.56 -10.54 30.99
N LEU A 224 33.38 -11.42 30.00
CA LEU A 224 32.54 -11.17 28.80
C LEU A 224 31.06 -11.55 29.02
N THR A 225 30.70 -11.87 30.26
CA THR A 225 29.35 -12.19 30.71
C THR A 225 28.98 -11.19 31.79
N ARG A 226 27.78 -10.61 31.71
CA ARG A 226 27.24 -9.77 32.78
C ARG A 226 26.89 -10.63 34.00
#